data_AF-A0A925E1D5-F1
#
_entry.id   AF-A0A925E1D5-F1
#
_cell.length_a   1.000
_cell.length_b   1.000
_cell.length_c   1.000
_cell.angle_alpha   90.00
_cell.angle_beta   90.00
_cell.angle_gamma   90.00
#
_symmetry.space_group_name_H-M   'P 1'
#
loop_
_entity.id
_entity.type
_entity.pdbx_description
1 polymer ?
#
loop_
_entity_poly.entity_id
_entity_poly.type
_entity_poly.pdbx_seq_one_letter_code
_entity_poly.pdbx_strand_id
1 'polypeptide(L)'
;AYSLQYLDDTKHRFVYVVMGDGELDEGNVWEAAMFAGKYKLSQLIAIIDRNNIQIDGSTEDVMPLEDLRGKWESFGWHVLEIDGHNIESVIDAASMARAITNRPSVIIAHTIPGKGVDFMEYDYKWHGVAPNSEQAKMALTKLRTLDGKIAFEGDGV
;
A
#
# COMPACT_ATOMS: atom_id res chain seq x y z
N ALA A 1 15.81 8.90 1.62
CA ALA A 1 15.43 10.05 0.76
C ALA A 1 16.23 11.31 1.11
N TYR A 2 16.23 11.79 2.37
CA TYR A 2 16.96 13.00 2.76
C TYR A 2 18.46 12.96 2.38
N SER A 3 19.18 11.90 2.78
CA SER A 3 20.62 11.77 2.45
C SER A 3 20.86 11.76 0.94
N LEU A 4 20.05 11.01 0.18
CA LEU A 4 20.15 10.95 -1.28
C LEU A 4 20.02 12.34 -1.92
N GLN A 5 19.05 13.14 -1.45
CA GLN A 5 18.75 14.46 -2.02
C GLN A 5 19.74 15.55 -1.57
N TYR A 6 20.16 15.54 -0.29
CA TYR A 6 20.88 16.67 0.32
C TYR A 6 22.34 16.40 0.68
N LEU A 7 22.75 15.14 0.79
CA LEU A 7 24.13 14.77 1.15
C LEU A 7 24.87 14.17 -0.04
N ASP A 8 24.21 13.26 -0.77
CA ASP A 8 24.85 12.50 -1.86
C ASP A 8 24.58 13.11 -3.25
N ASP A 9 23.70 14.12 -3.35
CA ASP A 9 23.24 14.76 -4.60
C ASP A 9 22.76 13.76 -5.69
N THR A 10 22.17 12.64 -5.26
CA THR A 10 21.73 11.54 -6.15
C THR A 10 20.27 11.69 -6.56
N LYS A 11 19.98 12.68 -7.40
CA LYS A 11 18.60 13.13 -7.73
C LYS A 11 17.74 12.14 -8.53
N HIS A 12 18.31 11.07 -9.09
CA HIS A 12 17.59 10.08 -9.91
C HIS A 12 17.26 8.77 -9.19
N ARG A 13 17.52 8.66 -7.88
CA ARG A 13 17.20 7.47 -7.08
C ARG A 13 15.95 7.71 -6.25
N PHE A 14 14.94 6.86 -6.44
CA PHE A 14 13.69 6.91 -5.68
C PHE A 14 13.72 5.94 -4.51
N VAL A 15 13.04 6.32 -3.43
CA VAL A 15 12.80 5.51 -2.25
C VAL A 15 11.31 5.23 -2.17
N TYR A 16 10.95 3.96 -2.25
CA TYR A 16 9.58 3.50 -2.07
C TYR A 16 9.43 2.91 -0.68
N VAL A 17 8.34 3.25 0.00
CA VAL A 17 7.95 2.65 1.29
C VAL A 17 6.51 2.18 1.19
N VAL A 18 6.25 0.96 1.67
CA VAL A 18 4.90 0.41 1.79
C VAL A 18 4.55 0.41 3.27
N MET A 19 3.36 0.90 3.61
CA MET A 19 2.85 1.00 4.97
C MET A 19 1.44 0.43 5.03
N GLY A 20 1.05 -0.12 6.17
CA GLY A 20 -0.35 -0.50 6.44
C GLY A 20 -1.19 0.71 6.85
N ASP A 21 -2.51 0.64 6.72
CA ASP A 21 -3.38 1.68 7.28
C ASP A 21 -3.42 1.63 8.82
N GLY A 22 -3.48 0.45 9.45
CA GLY A 22 -3.32 0.32 10.90
C GLY A 22 -1.95 0.78 11.45
N GLU A 23 -0.89 0.75 10.63
CA GLU A 23 0.42 1.32 10.99
C GLU A 23 0.34 2.85 11.17
N LEU A 24 -0.61 3.52 10.52
CA LEU A 24 -0.77 4.98 10.59
C LEU A 24 -1.32 5.46 11.94
N ASP A 25 -1.73 4.56 12.83
CA ASP A 25 -2.06 4.90 14.21
C ASP A 25 -0.80 5.33 15.00
N GLU A 26 0.39 4.95 14.52
CA GLU A 26 1.66 5.29 15.17
C GLU A 26 2.10 6.73 14.90
N GLY A 27 2.40 7.46 15.98
CA GLY A 27 2.77 8.89 15.94
C GLY A 27 4.02 9.19 15.10
N ASN A 28 4.96 8.26 15.07
CA ASN A 28 6.23 8.41 14.34
C ASN A 28 6.03 8.51 12.82
N VAL A 29 4.97 7.92 12.26
CA VAL A 29 4.65 8.04 10.83
C VAL A 29 4.34 9.50 10.49
N TRP A 30 3.56 10.17 11.35
CA TRP A 30 3.20 11.57 11.18
C TRP A 30 4.39 12.52 11.39
N GLU A 31 5.28 12.20 12.33
CA GLU A 31 6.56 12.91 12.48
C GLU A 31 7.42 12.83 11.22
N ALA A 32 7.53 11.64 10.63
CA ALA A 32 8.25 11.41 9.37
C ALA A 32 7.57 12.14 8.20
N ALA A 33 6.23 12.13 8.13
CA ALA A 33 5.46 12.83 7.10
C ALA A 33 5.69 14.35 7.15
N MET A 34 5.66 14.96 8.34
CA MET A 34 6.02 16.37 8.57
C MET A 34 7.43 16.68 8.10
N PHE A 35 8.39 15.85 8.48
CA PHE A 35 9.79 16.02 8.10
C PHE A 35 9.98 15.96 6.58
N ALA A 36 9.38 14.97 5.91
CA ALA A 36 9.49 14.82 4.47
C ALA A 36 8.89 16.00 3.69
N GLY A 37 7.76 16.53 4.17
CA GLY A 37 7.14 17.74 3.62
C GLY A 37 8.03 18.97 3.76
N LYS A 38 8.56 19.23 4.98
CA LYS A 38 9.50 20.32 5.27
C LYS A 38 10.69 20.34 4.30
N TYR A 39 11.28 19.16 4.06
CA TYR A 39 12.46 19.01 3.22
C TYR A 39 12.15 18.70 1.76
N LYS A 40 10.89 18.77 1.33
CA LYS A 40 10.48 18.57 -0.07
C LYS A 40 11.14 17.32 -0.69
N LEU A 41 11.05 16.20 0.03
CA LEU A 41 11.71 14.95 -0.35
C LEU A 41 11.03 14.29 -1.57
N SER A 42 11.17 14.89 -2.75
CA SER A 42 10.52 14.46 -4.01
C SER A 42 10.84 13.02 -4.44
N GLN A 43 11.94 12.47 -3.94
CA GLN A 43 12.36 11.10 -4.20
C GLN A 43 11.66 10.08 -3.30
N LEU A 44 10.92 10.52 -2.28
CA LEU A 44 10.16 9.65 -1.39
C LEU A 44 8.75 9.44 -1.93
N ILE A 45 8.43 8.17 -2.18
CA ILE A 45 7.11 7.73 -2.62
C ILE A 45 6.61 6.72 -1.59
N ALA A 46 5.57 7.10 -0.84
CA ALA A 46 4.90 6.20 0.08
C ALA A 46 3.71 5.51 -0.60
N ILE A 47 3.44 4.27 -0.23
CA ILE A 47 2.27 3.50 -0.66
C ILE A 47 1.59 3.00 0.60
N ILE A 48 0.34 3.37 0.79
CA ILE A 48 -0.48 2.89 1.91
C ILE A 48 -1.38 1.78 1.38
N ASP A 49 -1.28 0.61 2.00
CA ASP A 49 -2.23 -0.49 1.84
C ASP A 49 -3.50 -0.16 2.64
N ARG A 50 -4.45 0.53 1.99
CA ARG A 50 -5.72 0.93 2.60
C ARG A 50 -6.73 -0.21 2.45
N ASN A 51 -6.60 -1.20 3.32
CA ASN A 51 -7.38 -2.44 3.30
C ASN A 51 -8.50 -2.48 4.37
N ASN A 52 -8.59 -1.44 5.21
CA ASN A 52 -9.62 -1.22 6.22
C ASN A 52 -9.64 -2.23 7.39
N ILE A 53 -8.56 -2.99 7.60
CA ILE A 53 -8.46 -3.94 8.72
C ILE A 53 -7.18 -3.74 9.53
N GLN A 54 -7.25 -4.10 10.80
CA GLN A 54 -6.10 -4.30 11.67
C GLN A 54 -6.34 -5.52 12.58
N ILE A 55 -5.40 -5.84 13.48
CA ILE A 55 -5.43 -7.07 14.30
C ILE A 55 -6.76 -7.28 15.03
N ASP A 56 -7.31 -6.20 15.61
CA ASP A 56 -8.49 -6.27 16.47
C ASP A 56 -9.82 -5.98 15.74
N GLY A 57 -9.81 -5.73 14.43
CA GLY A 57 -11.03 -5.48 13.66
C GLY A 57 -10.87 -4.52 12.50
N SER A 58 -11.97 -3.87 12.10
CA SER A 58 -11.92 -2.81 11.10
C SER A 58 -11.22 -1.58 11.66
N THR A 59 -10.40 -0.91 10.85
CA THR A 59 -9.79 0.38 11.24
C THR A 59 -10.85 1.44 11.55
N GLU A 60 -12.03 1.37 10.93
CA GLU A 60 -13.14 2.30 11.22
C GLU A 60 -13.79 2.12 12.59
N ASP A 61 -13.59 0.96 13.24
CA ASP A 61 -14.07 0.71 14.59
C ASP A 61 -12.98 0.89 15.65
N VAL A 62 -11.74 0.48 15.32
CA VAL A 62 -10.62 0.50 16.26
C VAL A 62 -10.01 1.90 16.38
N MET A 63 -9.66 2.54 15.25
CA MET A 63 -9.09 3.89 15.20
C MET A 63 -9.30 4.50 13.81
N PRO A 64 -10.37 5.30 13.62
CA PRO A 64 -10.71 5.83 12.30
C PRO A 64 -9.65 6.81 11.76
N LEU A 65 -9.29 6.64 10.49
CA LEU A 65 -8.25 7.44 9.83
C LEU A 65 -8.78 8.58 8.97
N GLU A 66 -10.08 8.63 8.66
CA GLU A 66 -10.63 9.59 7.71
C GLU A 66 -10.71 11.03 8.26
N ASP A 67 -10.57 12.08 7.45
CA ASP A 67 -10.15 12.12 6.04
C ASP A 67 -8.63 11.85 5.91
N LEU A 68 -8.24 10.74 5.27
CA LEU A 68 -6.84 10.33 5.15
C LEU A 68 -6.10 11.18 4.10
N ARG A 69 -6.73 11.46 2.95
CA ARG A 69 -6.17 12.34 1.92
C ARG A 69 -5.83 13.70 2.52
N GLY A 70 -6.79 14.31 3.23
CA GLY A 70 -6.63 15.62 3.84
C GLY A 70 -5.48 15.69 4.84
N LYS A 71 -5.25 14.63 5.64
CA LYS A 71 -4.11 14.55 6.56
C LYS A 71 -2.78 14.62 5.81
N TRP A 72 -2.61 13.82 4.76
CA TRP A 72 -1.37 13.83 3.97
C TRP A 72 -1.16 15.15 3.20
N GLU A 73 -2.22 15.70 2.60
CA GLU A 73 -2.16 17.00 1.92
C GLU A 73 -1.77 18.12 2.89
N SER A 74 -2.24 18.06 4.15
CA SER A 74 -1.87 19.04 5.18
C SER A 74 -0.38 19.05 5.52
N PHE A 75 0.32 17.93 5.33
CA PHE A 75 1.78 17.83 5.46
C PHE A 75 2.55 18.21 4.18
N GLY A 76 1.85 18.69 3.15
CA GLY A 76 2.45 19.15 1.90
C GLY A 76 2.81 18.03 0.91
N TRP A 77 2.24 16.84 1.08
CA TRP A 77 2.45 15.71 0.18
C TRP A 77 1.59 15.84 -1.09
N HIS A 78 2.06 15.24 -2.19
CA HIS A 78 1.20 14.95 -3.33
C HIS A 78 0.46 13.63 -3.07
N VAL A 79 -0.87 13.66 -3.11
CA VAL A 79 -1.69 12.50 -2.75
C VAL A 79 -2.42 11.95 -3.97
N LEU A 80 -2.20 10.65 -4.23
CA LEU A 80 -2.90 9.87 -5.24
C LEU A 80 -3.75 8.82 -4.55
N GLU A 81 -4.94 8.54 -5.08
CA GLU A 81 -5.80 7.44 -4.65
C GLU A 81 -6.05 6.53 -5.84
N ILE A 82 -5.91 5.23 -5.64
CA ILE A 82 -6.04 4.24 -6.71
C ILE A 82 -6.76 2.99 -6.23
N ASP A 83 -7.28 2.22 -7.18
CA ASP A 83 -7.58 0.80 -6.99
C ASP A 83 -6.25 0.02 -6.91
N GLY A 84 -5.93 -0.51 -5.73
CA GLY A 84 -4.71 -1.26 -5.48
C GLY A 84 -4.65 -2.62 -6.17
N HIS A 85 -5.77 -3.12 -6.71
CA HIS A 85 -5.83 -4.36 -7.50
C HIS A 85 -5.76 -4.13 -9.00
N ASN A 86 -5.67 -2.87 -9.44
CA ASN A 86 -5.48 -2.51 -10.83
C ASN A 86 -4.01 -2.17 -11.10
N ILE A 87 -3.30 -3.09 -11.76
CA ILE A 87 -1.87 -2.95 -12.08
C ILE A 87 -1.59 -1.69 -12.93
N GLU A 88 -2.45 -1.35 -13.89
CA GLU A 88 -2.29 -0.15 -14.71
C GLU A 88 -2.37 1.11 -13.82
N SER A 89 -3.33 1.15 -12.89
CA SER A 89 -3.47 2.26 -11.93
C SER A 89 -2.24 2.40 -11.02
N VAL A 90 -1.65 1.28 -10.57
CA VAL A 90 -0.41 1.28 -9.78
C VAL A 90 0.77 1.82 -10.60
N ILE A 91 0.93 1.39 -11.85
CA ILE A 91 2.00 1.84 -12.75
C ILE A 91 1.87 3.34 -13.05
N ASP A 92 0.65 3.79 -13.33
CA ASP A 92 0.36 5.19 -13.63
C ASP A 92 0.60 6.08 -12.41
N ALA A 93 0.14 5.66 -11.22
CA ALA A 93 0.38 6.39 -9.98
C ALA A 93 1.86 6.48 -9.63
N ALA A 94 2.61 5.38 -9.75
CA ALA A 94 4.06 5.40 -9.55
C ALA A 94 4.76 6.33 -10.55
N SER A 95 4.31 6.37 -11.80
CA SER A 95 4.86 7.25 -12.83
C SER A 95 4.54 8.72 -12.57
N MET A 96 3.31 9.04 -12.15
CA MET A 96 2.89 10.37 -11.72
C MET A 96 3.69 10.83 -10.50
N ALA A 97 3.82 9.99 -9.48
CA ALA A 97 4.60 10.29 -8.27
C ALA A 97 6.06 10.64 -8.59
N ARG A 98 6.70 9.90 -9.52
CA ARG A 98 8.07 10.21 -9.98
C ARG A 98 8.18 11.53 -10.75
N ALA A 99 7.10 11.98 -11.38
CA ALA A 99 7.07 13.25 -12.11
C ALA A 99 6.97 14.46 -11.16
N ILE A 100 6.61 14.25 -9.90
CA ILE A 100 6.58 15.29 -8.87
C ILE A 100 7.99 15.54 -8.35
N THR A 101 8.53 16.72 -8.61
CA THR A 101 9.93 17.08 -8.31
C THR A 101 10.11 18.03 -7.13
N ASN A 102 9.02 18.50 -6.53
CA ASN A 102 9.06 19.58 -5.53
C ASN A 102 8.47 19.22 -4.16
N ARG A 103 7.98 17.99 -3.96
CA ARG A 103 7.40 17.47 -2.71
C ARG A 103 7.33 15.94 -2.74
N PRO A 104 7.30 15.26 -1.59
CA PRO A 104 7.08 13.81 -1.54
C PRO A 104 5.68 13.44 -2.06
N SER A 105 5.51 12.18 -2.45
CA SER A 105 4.22 11.65 -2.93
C SER A 105 3.77 10.46 -2.08
N VAL A 106 2.47 10.34 -1.85
CA VAL A 106 1.84 9.19 -1.21
C VAL A 106 0.73 8.67 -2.12
N ILE A 107 0.71 7.35 -2.28
CA ILE A 107 -0.29 6.62 -3.04
C ILE A 107 -1.12 5.84 -2.02
N ILE A 108 -2.38 6.24 -1.83
CA ILE A 108 -3.35 5.51 -1.03
C ILE A 108 -3.96 4.46 -1.96
N ALA A 109 -3.55 3.21 -1.80
CA ALA A 109 -4.03 2.10 -2.60
C ALA A 109 -5.17 1.41 -1.85
N HIS A 110 -6.38 1.55 -2.37
CA HIS A 110 -7.57 0.89 -1.83
C HIS A 110 -7.51 -0.59 -2.21
N THR A 111 -7.40 -1.46 -1.21
CA THR A 111 -7.17 -2.88 -1.40
C THR A 111 -8.19 -3.71 -0.62
N ILE A 112 -8.08 -5.04 -0.76
CA ILE A 112 -8.95 -6.03 -0.16
C ILE A 112 -7.98 -6.97 0.56
N PRO A 113 -8.03 -7.05 1.89
CA PRO A 113 -7.14 -7.95 2.61
C PRO A 113 -7.51 -9.39 2.23
N GLY A 114 -6.52 -10.26 1.99
CA GLY A 114 -6.76 -11.63 1.54
C GLY A 114 -7.26 -11.78 0.09
N LYS A 115 -7.09 -10.76 -0.76
CA LYS A 115 -7.56 -10.74 -2.15
C LYS A 115 -7.28 -12.05 -2.91
N GLY A 116 -8.30 -12.56 -3.58
CA GLY A 116 -8.22 -13.75 -4.43
C GLY A 116 -8.56 -15.06 -3.72
N VAL A 117 -8.81 -15.02 -2.41
CA VAL A 117 -9.20 -16.19 -1.60
C VAL A 117 -10.46 -15.85 -0.81
N ASP A 118 -11.63 -16.35 -1.26
CA ASP A 118 -12.95 -15.91 -0.77
C ASP A 118 -13.12 -15.95 0.75
N PHE A 119 -12.57 -16.98 1.40
CA PHE A 119 -12.71 -17.16 2.85
C PHE A 119 -11.75 -16.27 3.65
N MET A 120 -10.82 -15.58 2.99
CA MET A 120 -9.89 -14.61 3.58
C MET A 120 -10.28 -13.16 3.26
N GLU A 121 -10.97 -12.91 2.15
CA GLU A 121 -11.34 -11.55 1.74
C GLU A 121 -12.12 -10.82 2.83
N TYR A 122 -11.64 -9.62 3.22
CA TYR A 122 -12.24 -8.73 4.22
C TYR A 122 -12.30 -9.27 5.67
N ASP A 123 -11.73 -10.44 5.97
CA ASP A 123 -11.75 -11.01 7.31
C ASP A 123 -10.42 -10.80 8.03
N TYR A 124 -10.42 -9.85 8.97
CA TYR A 124 -9.25 -9.48 9.78
C TYR A 124 -8.65 -10.64 10.57
N LYS A 125 -9.42 -11.71 10.83
CA LYS A 125 -8.91 -12.91 11.53
C LYS A 125 -7.81 -13.62 10.75
N TRP A 126 -7.73 -13.40 9.44
CA TRP A 126 -6.67 -13.94 8.58
C TRP A 126 -5.40 -13.10 8.58
N HIS A 127 -5.35 -11.96 9.28
CA HIS A 127 -4.17 -11.10 9.33
C HIS A 127 -2.92 -11.82 9.87
N GLY A 128 -3.08 -12.63 10.92
CA GLY A 128 -1.98 -13.33 11.60
C GLY A 128 -2.11 -14.85 11.65
N VAL A 129 -3.12 -15.44 10.98
CA VAL A 129 -3.43 -16.87 11.07
C VAL A 129 -2.97 -17.59 9.81
N ALA A 130 -2.14 -18.62 9.98
CA ALA A 130 -1.73 -19.47 8.88
C ALA A 130 -2.89 -20.42 8.46
N PRO A 131 -3.16 -20.59 7.15
CA PRO A 131 -4.14 -21.58 6.68
C PRO A 131 -3.65 -23.00 6.99
N ASN A 132 -4.58 -23.88 7.32
CA ASN A 132 -4.27 -25.32 7.42
C ASN A 132 -4.03 -25.92 6.02
N SER A 133 -3.58 -27.18 5.96
CA SER A 133 -3.22 -27.85 4.70
C SER A 133 -4.35 -27.90 3.68
N GLU A 134 -5.61 -28.05 4.10
CA GLU A 134 -6.75 -28.09 3.18
C GLU A 134 -7.11 -26.69 2.67
N GLN A 135 -7.13 -25.70 3.56
CA GLN A 135 -7.33 -24.29 3.19
C GLN A 135 -6.25 -23.80 2.22
N ALA A 136 -4.99 -24.20 2.43
CA ALA A 136 -3.90 -23.87 1.54
C ALA A 136 -4.07 -24.45 0.12
N LYS A 137 -4.46 -25.73 0.01
CA LYS A 137 -4.75 -26.38 -1.29
C LYS A 137 -5.89 -25.66 -2.03
N MET A 138 -6.96 -25.32 -1.31
CA MET A 138 -8.10 -24.59 -1.86
C MET A 138 -7.68 -23.20 -2.37
N ALA A 139 -6.97 -22.44 -1.55
CA ALA A 139 -6.48 -21.11 -1.91
C ALA A 139 -5.55 -21.15 -3.14
N LEU A 140 -4.57 -22.07 -3.16
CA LEU A 140 -3.65 -22.22 -4.28
C LEU A 140 -4.36 -22.60 -5.58
N THR A 141 -5.34 -23.51 -5.51
CA THR A 141 -6.14 -23.91 -6.68
C THR A 141 -6.90 -22.70 -7.25
N LYS A 142 -7.52 -21.92 -6.37
CA LYS A 142 -8.27 -20.73 -6.75
C LYS A 142 -7.36 -19.67 -7.40
N LEU A 143 -6.21 -19.38 -6.79
CA LEU A 143 -5.27 -18.38 -7.31
C LEU A 143 -4.68 -18.77 -8.68
N ARG A 144 -4.25 -20.03 -8.84
CA ARG A 144 -3.68 -20.56 -10.09
C ARG A 144 -4.66 -20.52 -11.26
N THR A 145 -5.91 -20.86 -10.97
CA THR A 145 -6.95 -20.86 -12.00
C THR A 145 -7.59 -19.49 -12.22
N LEU A 146 -7.17 -18.44 -11.50
CA LEU A 146 -7.89 -17.17 -11.42
C LEU A 146 -9.40 -17.38 -11.20
N ASP A 147 -9.73 -18.23 -10.22
CA ASP A 147 -11.10 -18.65 -9.92
C ASP A 147 -11.80 -19.32 -11.12
N GLY A 148 -11.08 -20.25 -11.77
CA GLY A 148 -11.57 -20.99 -12.94
C GLY A 148 -11.53 -20.24 -14.28
N LYS A 149 -11.02 -19.01 -14.33
CA LYS A 149 -10.83 -18.25 -15.59
C LYS A 149 -9.66 -18.77 -16.44
N ILE A 150 -8.70 -19.46 -15.82
CA ILE A 150 -7.59 -20.14 -16.47
C ILE A 150 -7.82 -21.65 -16.34
N ALA A 151 -8.02 -22.32 -17.47
CA ALA A 151 -8.28 -23.76 -17.54
C ALA A 151 -6.99 -24.60 -17.71
N PHE A 152 -5.88 -23.97 -18.07
CA PHE A 152 -4.59 -24.62 -18.29
C PHE A 152 -3.48 -23.66 -17.89
N GLU A 153 -2.73 -24.01 -16.84
CA GLU A 153 -1.40 -23.44 -16.65
C GLU A 153 -0.49 -24.20 -17.61
N GLY A 154 0.16 -23.53 -18.56
CA GLY A 154 1.19 -24.19 -19.35
C GLY A 154 2.21 -24.78 -18.38
N ASP A 155 2.49 -26.08 -18.52
CA ASP A 155 3.49 -26.78 -17.70
C ASP A 155 4.76 -25.93 -17.71
N GLY A 156 5.05 -25.30 -16.57
CA GLY A 156 6.27 -24.53 -16.39
C GLY A 156 7.45 -25.43 -16.73
N VAL A 157 8.26 -24.99 -17.68
CA VAL A 157 9.59 -25.56 -17.96
C VAL A 157 10.43 -25.52 -16.69
#